data_AF-A0A087THA0-F1
#
_entry.id   AF-A0A087THA0-F1
#
_cell.length_a   1.000
_cell.length_b   1.000
_cell.length_c   1.000
_cell.angle_alpha   90.00
_cell.angle_beta   90.00
_cell.angle_gamma   90.00
#
_symmetry.space_group_name_H-M   'P 1'
#
loop_
_entity.id
_entity.type
_entity.pdbx_description
1 polymer ?
#
loop_
_entity_poly.entity_id
_entity_poly.type
_entity_poly.pdbx_seq_one_letter_code
_entity_poly.pdbx_strand_id
1 'polypeptide(L)'
;MLTHKNLITCCSSLVYGYGKAGIFGGTIMSYLPSAHIYEICNEVASMYFARRIAFYSDDIKKLMDEVRFLKPTILPLVPRLMNAIYTNVMDSVKSSVLKSLLLKIALARKEKLLKKGIITKKSIWDKLVFKKFQDILGGEVHMIVTTSAPVSQDVMRFFRCASGA
;
A
#
# COMPACT_ATOMS: atom_id res chain seq x y z
N MET A 1 24.44 14.34 -12.27
CA MET A 1 24.16 13.56 -13.50
C MET A 1 23.77 12.14 -13.08
N LEU A 2 22.64 11.63 -13.57
CA LEU A 2 22.20 10.25 -13.30
C LEU A 2 22.78 9.33 -14.37
N THR A 3 23.65 8.39 -14.00
CA THR A 3 24.20 7.40 -14.93
C THR A 3 23.31 6.15 -14.99
N HIS A 4 23.38 5.38 -16.07
CA HIS A 4 22.70 4.09 -16.16
C HIS A 4 23.07 3.16 -15.00
N LYS A 5 24.35 3.13 -14.61
CA LYS A 5 24.84 2.31 -13.48
C LYS A 5 24.12 2.70 -12.17
N ASN A 6 24.00 3.99 -11.88
CA ASN A 6 23.34 4.45 -10.66
C ASN A 6 21.85 4.11 -10.68
N LEU A 7 21.18 4.33 -11.81
CA LEU A 7 19.75 4.03 -11.95
C LEU A 7 19.46 2.53 -11.77
N ILE A 8 20.21 1.66 -12.46
CA ILE A 8 20.05 0.21 -12.35
C ILE A 8 20.37 -0.28 -10.94
N THR A 9 21.37 0.31 -10.26
CA THR A 9 21.68 -0.03 -8.86
C THR A 9 20.49 0.28 -7.94
N CYS A 10 19.87 1.46 -8.08
CA CYS A 10 18.67 1.82 -7.33
C CYS A 10 17.51 0.87 -7.60
N CYS A 11 17.21 0.58 -8.88
CA CYS A 11 16.13 -0.33 -9.24
C CYS A 11 16.37 -1.75 -8.73
N SER A 12 17.61 -2.24 -8.82
CA SER A 12 18.00 -3.57 -8.34
C SER A 12 17.86 -3.67 -6.81
N SER A 13 18.19 -2.59 -6.08
CA SER A 13 18.01 -2.55 -4.62
C SER A 13 16.55 -2.64 -4.22
N LEU A 14 15.64 -2.03 -5.00
CA LEU A 14 14.19 -2.12 -4.79
C LEU A 14 13.67 -3.53 -5.06
N VAL A 15 14.06 -4.12 -6.20
CA VAL A 15 13.71 -5.50 -6.58
C VAL A 15 14.19 -6.49 -5.50
N TYR A 16 15.42 -6.33 -5.03
CA TYR A 16 15.97 -7.12 -3.94
C TYR A 16 15.19 -6.91 -2.63
N GLY A 17 14.88 -5.65 -2.30
CA GLY A 17 14.14 -5.27 -1.09
C GLY A 17 12.72 -5.81 -1.02
N TYR A 18 12.08 -6.10 -2.16
CA TYR A 18 10.77 -6.76 -2.18
C TYR A 18 10.81 -8.19 -1.63
N GLY A 19 11.96 -8.89 -1.75
CA GLY A 19 12.13 -10.26 -1.26
C GLY A 19 10.97 -11.19 -1.67
N LYS A 20 10.40 -11.91 -0.71
CA LYS A 20 9.29 -12.86 -0.95
C LYS A 20 7.97 -12.20 -1.37
N ALA A 21 7.81 -10.90 -1.16
CA ALA A 21 6.62 -10.16 -1.62
C ALA A 21 6.72 -9.80 -3.11
N GLY A 22 7.93 -9.86 -3.70
CA GLY A 22 8.18 -9.63 -5.12
C GLY A 22 7.61 -10.75 -6.00
N ILE A 23 6.28 -10.78 -6.17
CA ILE A 23 5.61 -11.74 -7.04
C ILE A 23 5.62 -11.28 -8.50
N PHE A 24 5.72 -12.24 -9.42
CA PHE A 24 5.55 -12.02 -10.85
C PHE A 24 4.08 -11.86 -11.22
N GLY A 25 3.83 -11.03 -12.23
CA GLY A 25 2.48 -10.67 -12.65
C GLY A 25 1.78 -9.75 -11.67
N GLY A 26 0.51 -9.45 -11.99
CA GLY A 26 -0.29 -8.47 -11.25
C GLY A 26 -0.31 -7.09 -11.91
N THR A 27 -0.75 -6.10 -11.15
CA THR A 27 -0.95 -4.73 -11.63
C THR A 27 -0.47 -3.72 -10.59
N ILE A 28 0.30 -2.74 -11.05
CA ILE A 28 0.70 -1.57 -10.28
C ILE A 28 -0.08 -0.33 -10.73
N MET A 29 -0.38 0.56 -9.78
CA MET A 29 -0.92 1.88 -10.08
C MET A 29 0.20 2.90 -10.14
N SER A 30 0.42 3.47 -11.33
CA SER A 30 1.36 4.56 -11.60
C SER A 30 0.60 5.89 -11.57
N TYR A 31 0.81 6.66 -10.52
CA TYR A 31 0.17 7.97 -10.34
C TYR A 31 1.13 9.09 -9.91
N LEU A 32 2.39 8.74 -9.72
CA LEU A 32 3.44 9.71 -9.43
C LEU A 32 3.98 10.24 -10.75
N PRO A 33 4.52 11.46 -10.80
CA PRO A 33 5.12 11.98 -12.02
C PRO A 33 6.26 11.07 -12.50
N SER A 34 6.27 10.68 -13.78
CA SER A 34 7.31 9.81 -14.35
C SER A 34 8.73 10.41 -14.30
N ALA A 35 8.85 11.72 -14.08
CA ALA A 35 10.13 12.39 -13.82
C ALA A 35 10.70 12.09 -12.41
N HIS A 36 9.88 11.59 -11.48
CA HIS A 36 10.27 11.32 -10.11
C HIS A 36 10.96 9.94 -10.01
N ILE A 37 12.17 9.89 -9.44
CA ILE A 37 12.98 8.65 -9.38
C ILE A 37 12.25 7.47 -8.72
N TYR A 38 11.38 7.73 -7.75
CA TYR A 38 10.56 6.67 -7.14
C TYR A 38 9.67 5.98 -8.18
N GLU A 39 9.04 6.74 -9.08
CA GLU A 39 8.14 6.18 -10.08
C GLU A 39 8.92 5.43 -11.15
N ILE A 40 10.04 5.98 -11.62
CA ILE A 40 10.95 5.28 -12.54
C ILE A 40 11.35 3.92 -11.96
N CYS A 41 11.72 3.87 -10.68
CA CYS A 41 12.05 2.61 -10.01
C CYS A 41 10.85 1.65 -9.92
N ASN A 42 9.64 2.15 -9.64
CA ASN A 42 8.43 1.33 -9.59
C ASN A 42 8.09 0.73 -10.96
N GLU A 43 8.19 1.52 -12.03
CA GLU A 43 7.94 1.08 -13.41
C GLU A 43 8.98 0.04 -13.84
N VAL A 44 10.28 0.31 -13.64
CA VAL A 44 11.37 -0.63 -13.97
C VAL A 44 11.24 -1.93 -13.17
N ALA A 45 10.97 -1.86 -11.86
CA ALA A 45 10.71 -3.04 -11.06
C ALA A 45 9.47 -3.79 -11.56
N SER A 46 8.43 -3.08 -12.00
CA SER A 46 7.22 -3.69 -12.54
C SER A 46 7.46 -4.43 -13.84
N MET A 47 8.29 -3.88 -14.73
CA MET A 47 8.74 -4.56 -15.95
C MET A 47 9.54 -5.82 -15.61
N TYR A 48 10.44 -5.76 -14.63
CA TYR A 48 11.20 -6.93 -14.16
C TYR A 48 10.28 -8.08 -13.70
N PHE A 49 9.24 -7.77 -12.93
CA PHE A 49 8.26 -8.75 -12.44
C PHE A 49 7.13 -9.07 -13.44
N ALA A 50 7.22 -8.63 -14.71
CA ALA A 50 6.18 -8.83 -15.73
C ALA A 50 4.78 -8.36 -15.29
N ARG A 51 4.70 -7.21 -14.61
CA ARG A 51 3.46 -6.59 -14.13
C ARG A 51 2.85 -5.67 -15.18
N ARG A 52 1.53 -5.52 -15.14
CA ARG A 52 0.81 -4.45 -15.87
C ARG A 52 0.99 -3.13 -15.13
N ILE A 53 1.28 -2.07 -15.85
CA ILE A 53 1.38 -0.70 -15.31
C ILE A 53 0.14 0.06 -15.76
N ALA A 54 -0.65 0.54 -14.81
CA ALA A 54 -1.81 1.37 -15.08
C ALA A 54 -1.49 2.82 -14.74
N PHE A 55 -1.65 3.71 -15.71
CA PHE A 55 -1.46 5.14 -15.54
C PHE A 55 -2.78 5.79 -15.11
N TYR A 56 -2.72 6.63 -14.09
CA TYR A 56 -3.88 7.38 -13.61
C TYR A 56 -4.30 8.49 -14.59
N SER A 57 -5.53 9.00 -14.47
CA SER A 57 -6.08 10.01 -15.40
C SER A 57 -5.56 11.45 -15.21
N ASP A 58 -4.39 11.63 -14.60
CA ASP A 58 -3.83 12.92 -14.19
C ASP A 58 -4.64 13.73 -13.15
N ASP A 59 -5.83 13.25 -12.74
CA ASP A 59 -6.64 13.85 -11.68
C ASP A 59 -6.47 13.13 -10.34
N ILE A 60 -5.68 13.73 -9.45
CA ILE A 60 -5.42 13.19 -8.11
C ILE A 60 -6.69 13.01 -7.27
N LYS A 61 -7.77 13.75 -7.56
CA LYS A 61 -9.03 13.64 -6.82
C LYS A 61 -9.75 12.33 -7.15
N LYS A 62 -9.54 11.79 -8.35
CA LYS A 62 -10.13 10.53 -8.83
C LYS A 62 -9.26 9.32 -8.54
N LEU A 63 -8.02 9.51 -8.10
CA LEU A 63 -7.05 8.45 -7.89
C LEU A 63 -7.62 7.28 -7.06
N MET A 64 -8.30 7.55 -5.95
CA MET A 64 -8.81 6.47 -5.10
C MET A 64 -9.98 5.71 -5.73
N ASP A 65 -10.76 6.35 -6.61
CA ASP A 65 -11.82 5.68 -7.36
C ASP A 65 -11.23 4.81 -8.48
N GLU A 66 -10.16 5.29 -9.13
CA GLU A 66 -9.40 4.50 -10.11
C GLU A 66 -8.69 3.31 -9.46
N VAL A 67 -8.11 3.48 -8.28
CA VAL A 67 -7.53 2.38 -7.49
C VAL A 67 -8.59 1.32 -7.17
N ARG A 68 -9.81 1.74 -6.82
CA ARG A 68 -10.93 0.81 -6.58
C ARG A 68 -11.37 0.07 -7.84
N PHE A 69 -11.41 0.76 -8.97
CA PHE A 69 -11.76 0.18 -10.26
C PHE A 69 -10.69 -0.81 -10.74
N LEU A 70 -9.42 -0.39 -10.69
CA LEU A 70 -8.27 -1.15 -11.15
C LEU A 70 -7.98 -2.38 -10.29
N LYS A 71 -8.24 -2.29 -8.99
CA LYS A 71 -7.89 -3.31 -7.98
C LYS A 71 -6.41 -3.72 -8.10
N PRO A 72 -5.47 -2.79 -7.90
CA PRO A 72 -4.05 -3.09 -8.08
C PRO A 72 -3.58 -4.14 -7.08
N THR A 73 -2.62 -4.97 -7.49
CA THR A 73 -1.94 -5.91 -6.59
C THR A 73 -0.73 -5.25 -5.91
N ILE A 74 -0.19 -4.17 -6.48
CA ILE A 74 0.88 -3.37 -5.89
C ILE A 74 0.42 -1.92 -5.86
N LEU A 75 0.46 -1.31 -4.69
CA LEU A 75 0.07 0.08 -4.52
C LEU A 75 1.24 0.88 -3.93
N PRO A 76 1.96 1.64 -4.77
CA PRO A 76 2.85 2.68 -4.29
C PRO A 76 2.03 3.67 -3.48
N LEU A 77 2.53 4.10 -2.33
CA LEU A 77 1.97 5.18 -1.54
C LEU A 77 3.08 6.15 -1.14
N VAL A 78 2.70 7.39 -0.90
CA VAL A 78 3.58 8.41 -0.31
C VAL A 78 3.06 8.79 1.08
N PRO A 79 3.92 9.25 2.00
CA PRO A 79 3.56 9.56 3.39
C PRO A 79 2.34 10.47 3.52
N ARG A 80 2.22 11.49 2.65
CA ARG A 80 1.06 12.39 2.63
C ARG A 80 -0.26 11.65 2.37
N LEU A 81 -0.27 10.75 1.38
CA LEU A 81 -1.48 9.98 1.04
C LEU A 81 -1.78 8.93 2.12
N MET A 82 -0.75 8.26 2.66
CA MET A 82 -0.93 7.33 3.78
C MET A 82 -1.55 8.02 5.00
N ASN A 83 -1.04 9.20 5.38
CA ASN A 83 -1.57 9.99 6.49
C ASN A 83 -3.01 10.45 6.22
N ALA A 84 -3.32 10.92 5.02
CA ALA A 84 -4.69 11.32 4.67
C ALA A 84 -5.68 10.14 4.79
N ILE A 85 -5.33 8.98 4.23
CA ILE A 85 -6.16 7.77 4.35
C ILE A 85 -6.32 7.36 5.83
N TYR A 86 -5.23 7.36 6.59
CA TYR A 86 -5.25 7.02 8.01
C TYR A 86 -6.17 7.95 8.81
N THR A 87 -6.03 9.26 8.65
CA THR A 87 -6.87 10.26 9.33
C THR A 87 -8.34 10.07 8.98
N ASN A 88 -8.67 9.89 7.69
CA ASN A 88 -10.04 9.64 7.26
C ASN A 88 -10.64 8.39 7.91
N VAL A 89 -9.87 7.30 8.03
CA VAL A 89 -10.34 6.09 8.72
C VAL A 89 -10.54 6.37 10.21
N MET A 90 -9.57 7.01 10.87
CA MET A 90 -9.65 7.31 12.29
C MET A 90 -10.83 8.23 12.63
N ASP A 91 -11.09 9.23 11.81
CA ASP A 91 -12.22 10.15 12.01
C ASP A 91 -13.57 9.44 11.79
N SER A 92 -13.64 8.51 10.82
CA SER A 92 -14.85 7.70 10.60
C SER A 92 -15.23 6.83 11.81
N VAL A 93 -14.26 6.35 12.58
CA VAL A 93 -14.49 5.50 13.77
C VAL A 93 -14.62 6.30 15.07
N LYS A 94 -14.05 7.52 15.15
CA LYS A 94 -14.18 8.39 16.33
C LYS A 94 -15.63 8.73 16.67
N SER A 95 -16.51 8.76 15.66
CA SER A 95 -17.95 9.01 15.81
C SER A 95 -18.69 7.98 16.68
N SER A 96 -18.09 6.80 16.94
CA SER A 96 -18.74 5.74 17.71
C SER A 96 -17.74 5.03 18.61
N VAL A 97 -17.99 5.06 19.92
CA VAL A 97 -17.18 4.37 20.94
C VAL A 97 -17.04 2.89 20.62
N LEU A 98 -18.14 2.26 20.18
CA LEU A 98 -18.18 0.86 19.76
C LEU A 98 -17.25 0.58 18.57
N LYS A 99 -17.29 1.41 17.52
CA LYS A 99 -16.41 1.25 16.35
C LYS A 99 -14.94 1.47 16.72
N SER A 100 -14.65 2.47 17.54
CA SER A 100 -13.31 2.74 18.04
C SER A 100 -12.74 1.58 18.87
N LEU A 101 -13.55 1.02 19.78
CA LEU A 101 -13.16 -0.14 20.58
C LEU A 101 -12.92 -1.38 19.70
N LEU A 102 -13.83 -1.67 18.77
CA LEU A 102 -13.69 -2.77 17.82
C LEU A 102 -12.42 -2.64 16.98
N LEU A 103 -12.10 -1.43 16.48
CA LEU A 103 -10.88 -1.19 15.73
C LEU A 103 -9.63 -1.47 16.57
N LYS A 104 -9.58 -0.98 17.83
CA LYS A 104 -8.45 -1.24 18.73
C LYS A 104 -8.24 -2.73 18.98
N ILE A 105 -9.32 -3.48 19.23
CA ILE A 105 -9.26 -4.94 19.42
C ILE A 105 -8.77 -5.64 18.15
N ALA A 106 -9.33 -5.28 17.00
CA ALA A 106 -8.96 -5.85 15.70
C ALA A 106 -7.48 -5.63 15.38
N LEU A 107 -6.98 -4.40 15.58
CA LEU A 107 -5.57 -4.05 15.38
C LEU A 107 -4.66 -4.85 16.33
N ALA A 108 -5.00 -4.94 17.62
CA ALA A 108 -4.22 -5.71 18.59
C ALA A 108 -4.16 -7.21 18.22
N ARG A 109 -5.25 -7.78 17.69
CA ARG A 109 -5.30 -9.18 17.24
C ARG A 109 -4.46 -9.40 15.98
N LYS A 110 -4.55 -8.51 14.99
CA LYS A 110 -3.76 -8.59 13.76
C LYS A 110 -2.27 -8.36 14.02
N GLU A 111 -1.92 -7.48 14.94
CA GLU A 111 -0.53 -7.27 15.33
C GLU A 111 0.07 -8.52 15.98
N LYS A 112 -0.70 -9.27 16.80
CA LYS A 112 -0.24 -10.56 17.34
C LYS A 112 0.04 -11.58 16.23
N LEU A 113 -0.71 -11.56 15.13
CA LEU A 113 -0.44 -12.40 13.96
C LEU A 113 0.81 -11.94 13.22
N LEU A 114 0.98 -10.63 13.01
CA LEU A 114 2.17 -10.05 12.39
C LEU A 114 3.45 -10.38 13.17
N LYS A 115 3.41 -10.33 14.51
CA LYS A 115 4.54 -10.73 15.37
C LYS A 115 4.92 -12.20 15.23
N LYS A 116 4.00 -13.05 14.76
CA LYS A 116 4.24 -14.46 14.40
C LYS A 116 4.63 -14.64 12.92
N GLY A 117 4.81 -13.56 12.17
CA GLY A 117 5.09 -13.58 10.73
C GLY A 117 3.87 -13.90 9.86
N ILE A 118 2.65 -13.87 10.41
CA ILE A 118 1.42 -14.21 9.68
C ILE A 118 0.79 -12.94 9.13
N ILE A 119 0.93 -12.72 7.83
CA ILE A 119 0.22 -11.69 7.06
C ILE A 119 -0.95 -12.37 6.34
N THR A 120 -2.17 -11.90 6.59
CA THR A 120 -3.36 -12.51 6.00
C THR A 120 -4.46 -11.48 5.81
N LYS A 121 -5.26 -11.66 4.76
CA LYS A 121 -6.52 -10.93 4.52
C LYS A 121 -7.77 -11.75 4.87
N LYS A 122 -7.59 -12.97 5.38
CA LYS A 122 -8.68 -13.94 5.58
C LYS A 122 -9.13 -14.05 7.04
N SER A 123 -8.68 -13.16 7.94
CA SER A 123 -9.11 -13.19 9.34
C SER A 123 -10.55 -12.69 9.49
N ILE A 124 -11.18 -13.04 10.61
CA ILE A 124 -12.51 -12.54 10.97
C ILE A 124 -12.53 -11.00 11.02
N TRP A 125 -11.43 -10.39 11.48
CA TRP A 125 -11.26 -8.94 11.55
C TRP A 125 -11.18 -8.27 10.18
N ASP A 126 -10.66 -8.96 9.18
CA ASP A 126 -10.63 -8.45 7.80
C ASP A 126 -12.04 -8.29 7.26
N LYS A 127 -12.93 -9.26 7.51
CA LYS A 127 -14.33 -9.20 7.08
C LYS A 127 -15.14 -8.17 7.88
N LEU A 128 -14.96 -8.10 9.20
CA LEU A 128 -15.79 -7.29 10.08
C LEU A 128 -15.36 -5.82 10.17
N VAL A 129 -14.04 -5.56 10.17
CA VAL A 129 -13.50 -4.22 10.48
C VAL A 129 -12.75 -3.63 9.28
N PHE A 130 -11.85 -4.40 8.67
CA PHE A 130 -10.95 -3.86 7.66
C PHE A 130 -11.48 -3.92 6.23
N LYS A 131 -12.60 -4.58 5.97
CA LYS A 131 -13.13 -4.78 4.62
C LYS A 131 -13.29 -3.46 3.87
N LYS A 132 -13.91 -2.46 4.52
CA LYS A 132 -14.07 -1.11 3.94
C LYS A 132 -12.73 -0.45 3.62
N PHE A 133 -11.73 -0.61 4.50
CA PHE A 133 -10.39 -0.08 4.28
C PHE A 133 -9.67 -0.79 3.13
N GLN A 134 -9.75 -2.12 3.07
CA GLN A 134 -9.17 -2.91 1.98
C GLN A 134 -9.82 -2.55 0.65
N ASP A 135 -11.14 -2.35 0.63
CA ASP A 135 -11.87 -1.94 -0.56
C ASP A 135 -11.45 -0.53 -1.02
N ILE A 136 -11.15 0.40 -0.10
CA ILE A 136 -10.57 1.71 -0.47
C ILE A 136 -9.26 1.53 -1.25
N LEU A 137 -8.45 0.53 -0.91
CA LEU A 137 -7.20 0.22 -1.60
C LEU A 137 -7.40 -0.66 -2.85
N GLY A 138 -8.63 -1.03 -3.21
CA GLY A 138 -8.94 -1.90 -4.35
C GLY A 138 -9.06 -3.39 -4.01
N GLY A 139 -8.86 -3.79 -2.75
CA GLY A 139 -9.13 -5.15 -2.25
C GLY A 139 -8.06 -6.21 -2.60
N GLU A 140 -7.38 -6.09 -3.74
CA GLU A 140 -6.41 -7.08 -4.23
C GLU A 140 -4.95 -6.78 -3.87
N VAL A 141 -4.67 -5.63 -3.23
CA VAL A 141 -3.31 -5.17 -2.89
C VAL A 141 -2.55 -6.21 -2.07
N HIS A 142 -1.51 -6.80 -2.65
CA HIS A 142 -0.62 -7.74 -1.98
C HIS A 142 0.60 -7.04 -1.39
N MET A 143 1.02 -5.91 -1.97
CA MET A 143 2.19 -5.16 -1.56
C MET A 143 1.90 -3.67 -1.56
N ILE A 144 2.27 -3.00 -0.47
CA ILE A 144 2.30 -1.55 -0.37
C ILE A 144 3.76 -1.12 -0.26
N VAL A 145 4.18 -0.22 -1.14
CA VAL A 145 5.54 0.35 -1.14
C VAL A 145 5.43 1.82 -0.77
N THR A 146 6.31 2.31 0.11
CA THR A 146 6.33 3.72 0.51
C THR A 146 7.77 4.22 0.64
N THR A 147 8.01 5.47 0.25
CA THR A 147 9.31 6.13 0.31
C THR A 147 9.13 7.66 0.38
N SER A 148 10.19 8.41 0.10
CA SER A 148 10.26 9.88 0.03
C SER A 148 10.31 10.59 1.38
N ALA A 149 9.58 10.13 2.39
CA ALA A 149 9.61 10.74 3.73
C ALA A 149 9.29 9.72 4.83
N PRO A 150 9.66 10.01 6.09
CA PRO A 150 9.31 9.15 7.22
C PRO A 150 7.79 9.09 7.42
N VAL A 151 7.30 7.90 7.78
CA VAL A 151 5.91 7.65 8.18
C VAL A 151 5.92 7.28 9.66
N SER A 152 4.93 7.77 10.42
CA SER A 152 4.85 7.44 11.85
C SER A 152 4.65 5.94 12.06
N GLN A 153 5.14 5.43 13.18
CA GLN A 153 5.03 4.02 13.51
C GLN A 153 3.57 3.57 13.62
N ASP A 154 2.68 4.44 14.12
CA ASP A 154 1.24 4.15 14.22
C ASP A 154 0.58 3.98 12.86
N VAL A 155 0.91 4.85 11.89
CA VAL A 155 0.38 4.75 10.52
C VAL A 155 0.92 3.48 9.87
N MET A 156 2.23 3.20 9.97
CA MET A 156 2.81 1.97 9.44
C MET A 156 2.21 0.71 10.07
N ARG A 157 2.02 0.69 11.40
CA ARG A 157 1.40 -0.41 12.13
C ARG A 157 -0.04 -0.61 11.70
N PHE A 158 -0.80 0.47 11.56
CA PHE A 158 -2.17 0.43 11.08
C PHE A 158 -2.24 -0.16 9.67
N PHE A 159 -1.46 0.35 8.72
CA PHE A 159 -1.47 -0.14 7.34
C PHE A 159 -1.12 -1.63 7.30
N ARG A 160 -0.01 -2.07 7.91
CA ARG A 160 0.39 -3.49 7.94
C ARG A 160 -0.68 -4.41 8.53
N CYS A 161 -1.42 -3.94 9.54
CA CYS A 161 -2.52 -4.72 10.10
C CYS A 161 -3.75 -4.70 9.18
N ALA A 162 -4.20 -3.52 8.75
CA ALA A 162 -5.47 -3.33 8.11
C ALA A 162 -5.49 -3.77 6.64
N SER A 163 -4.38 -3.62 5.91
CA SER A 163 -4.27 -4.03 4.50
C SER A 163 -4.23 -5.55 4.36
N GLY A 164 -3.59 -6.24 5.30
CA GLY A 164 -3.19 -7.65 5.13
C GLY A 164 -2.21 -7.83 3.96
N ALA A 165 -1.43 -6.79 3.66
CA ALA A 165 -0.45 -6.64 2.60
C ALA A 165 0.86 -6.11 3.19
#